data_AF-A0A965W3X8-F1
#
_entry.id   AF-A0A965W3X8-F1
#
_cell.length_a   1.000
_cell.length_b   1.000
_cell.length_c   1.000
_cell.angle_alpha   90.00
_cell.angle_beta   90.00
_cell.angle_gamma   90.00
#
_symmetry.space_group_name_H-M   'P 1'
#
loop_
_entity.id
_entity.type
_entity.pdbx_description
1 polymer ?
#
loop_
_entity_poly.entity_id
_entity_poly.type
_entity_poly.pdbx_seq_one_letter_code
_entity_poly.pdbx_strand_id
1 'polypeptide(L)'
;MSKFKVLSIDAWGNQDDGYEWNNWFNVGSIDVDLDAKPEMILQSMANEGFITNPTLGDVDDDGYNMVIVDKMTREPIFAIEYGSTI
;
A
#
# COMPACT_ATOMS: atom_id res chain seq x y z
N MET A 1 -16.58 5.31 -2.66
CA MET A 1 -15.53 5.43 -1.64
C MET A 1 -15.95 4.63 -0.44
N SER A 2 -15.07 3.72 -0.04
CA SER A 2 -15.26 2.86 1.12
C SER A 2 -14.08 3.06 2.06
N LYS A 3 -14.28 2.77 3.34
CA LYS A 3 -13.26 2.92 4.36
C LYS A 3 -12.47 1.62 4.52
N PHE A 4 -11.17 1.68 4.31
CA PHE A 4 -10.26 0.55 4.41
C PHE A 4 -9.19 0.80 5.47
N LYS A 5 -8.59 -0.28 6.02
CA LYS A 5 -7.45 -0.15 6.92
C LYS A 5 -6.19 0.15 6.13
N VAL A 6 -5.31 0.95 6.70
CA VAL A 6 -3.95 1.17 6.19
C VAL A 6 -2.97 0.44 7.09
N LEU A 7 -2.14 -0.39 6.48
CA LEU A 7 -1.14 -1.21 7.14
C LEU A 7 0.26 -0.68 6.77
N SER A 8 1.10 -0.45 7.77
CA SER A 8 2.54 -0.28 7.57
C SER A 8 3.18 -1.66 7.45
N ILE A 9 4.02 -1.82 6.44
CA ILE A 9 4.65 -3.09 6.11
C ILE A 9 6.06 -3.11 6.67
N ASP A 10 6.38 -4.18 7.39
CA ASP A 10 7.76 -4.59 7.68
C ASP A 10 8.11 -5.76 6.76
N ALA A 11 9.05 -5.53 5.86
CA ALA A 11 9.51 -6.49 4.88
C ALA A 11 11.04 -6.52 4.84
N TRP A 12 11.60 -7.69 4.56
CA TRP A 12 13.04 -7.88 4.46
C TRP A 12 13.44 -7.99 3.00
N GLY A 13 14.38 -7.16 2.56
CA GLY A 13 14.98 -7.31 1.24
C GLY A 13 15.65 -8.68 1.10
N ASN A 14 15.39 -9.38 0.01
CA ASN A 14 15.99 -10.67 -0.33
C ASN A 14 16.76 -10.58 -1.65
N GLN A 15 17.56 -11.60 -1.97
CA GLN A 15 18.40 -11.62 -3.19
C GLN A 15 17.69 -12.18 -4.42
N ASP A 16 16.47 -12.69 -4.28
CA ASP A 16 15.80 -13.49 -5.30
C ASP A 16 14.71 -12.69 -6.02
N ASP A 17 13.66 -12.28 -5.31
CA ASP A 17 12.44 -11.67 -5.87
C ASP A 17 12.12 -10.28 -5.30
N GLY A 18 12.97 -9.75 -4.42
CA GLY A 18 12.94 -8.37 -3.94
C GLY A 18 12.73 -8.30 -2.44
N TYR A 19 11.52 -8.57 -1.96
CA TYR A 19 11.15 -8.41 -0.55
C TYR A 19 10.32 -9.59 -0.05
N GLU A 20 10.66 -10.07 1.16
CA GLU A 20 9.90 -11.07 1.90
C GLU A 20 9.06 -10.40 2.98
N TRP A 21 7.78 -10.76 3.07
CA TRP A 21 6.87 -10.23 4.08
C TRP A 21 7.25 -10.71 5.48
N ASN A 22 7.44 -9.79 6.42
CA ASN A 22 7.70 -10.14 7.82
C ASN A 22 6.50 -9.84 8.72
N ASN A 23 6.05 -8.58 8.77
CA ASN A 23 4.98 -8.17 9.67
C ASN A 23 4.17 -6.99 9.15
N TRP A 24 2.95 -6.82 9.67
CA TRP A 24 1.97 -5.86 9.19
C TRP A 24 1.33 -5.15 10.38
N PHE A 25 1.33 -3.82 10.38
CA PHE A 25 0.84 -3.03 11.50
C PHE A 25 -0.25 -2.06 11.06
N ASN A 26 -1.43 -2.14 11.67
CA ASN A 26 -2.47 -1.15 11.42
C ASN A 26 -2.04 0.22 11.94
N VAL A 27 -1.95 1.19 11.02
CA VAL A 27 -1.55 2.57 11.30
C VAL A 27 -2.67 3.58 11.05
N GLY A 28 -3.84 3.13 10.60
CA GLY A 28 -4.97 4.01 10.35
C GLY A 28 -5.98 3.44 9.37
N SER A 29 -6.72 4.35 8.74
CA SER A 29 -7.75 4.03 7.77
C SER A 29 -7.87 5.12 6.73
N ILE A 30 -8.28 4.75 5.52
CA ILE A 30 -8.45 5.67 4.40
C ILE A 30 -9.80 5.45 3.72
N ASP A 31 -10.45 6.56 3.33
CA ASP A 31 -11.62 6.54 2.46
C ASP A 31 -11.15 6.63 1.00
N VAL A 32 -11.24 5.53 0.28
CA VAL A 32 -10.72 5.45 -1.10
C VAL A 32 -11.62 4.57 -1.97
N ASP A 33 -11.47 4.74 -3.28
CA ASP A 33 -12.03 3.86 -4.29
C ASP A 33 -10.90 2.98 -4.83
N LEU A 34 -10.90 1.69 -4.49
CA LEU A 34 -9.82 0.77 -4.89
C LEU A 34 -9.91 0.35 -6.36
N ASP A 35 -11.06 0.56 -7.01
CA ASP A 35 -11.23 0.35 -8.45
C ASP A 35 -10.74 1.57 -9.27
N ALA A 36 -10.31 2.64 -8.59
CA ALA A 36 -9.74 3.81 -9.24
C ALA A 36 -8.35 3.51 -9.81
N LYS A 37 -7.86 4.42 -10.66
CA LYS A 37 -6.50 4.30 -11.19
C LYS A 37 -5.46 4.41 -10.07
N PRO A 38 -4.29 3.74 -10.18
CA PRO A 38 -3.22 3.80 -9.18
C PRO A 38 -2.86 5.22 -8.75
N GLU A 39 -2.83 6.18 -9.69
CA GLU A 39 -2.47 7.57 -9.36
C GLU A 39 -3.48 8.23 -8.43
N MET A 40 -4.76 7.86 -8.52
CA MET A 40 -5.81 8.36 -7.63
C MET A 40 -5.70 7.75 -6.23
N ILE A 41 -5.36 6.47 -6.14
CA ILE A 41 -5.12 5.79 -4.85
C ILE A 41 -3.92 6.43 -4.14
N LEU A 42 -2.82 6.63 -4.86
CA LEU A 42 -1.62 7.30 -4.35
C LEU A 42 -1.91 8.75 -3.91
N GLN A 43 -2.71 9.48 -4.69
CA GLN A 43 -3.12 10.83 -4.32
C GLN A 43 -3.95 10.84 -3.04
N SER A 44 -4.87 9.89 -2.85
CA SER A 44 -5.61 9.75 -1.59
C SER A 44 -4.69 9.46 -0.41
N MET A 45 -3.71 8.56 -0.57
CA MET A 45 -2.70 8.27 0.46
C MET A 45 -1.90 9.52 0.84
N ALA A 46 -1.55 10.36 -0.14
CA ALA A 46 -0.84 11.61 0.10
C ALA A 46 -1.71 12.66 0.82
N ASN A 47 -2.99 12.76 0.45
CA ASN A 47 -3.93 13.71 1.06
C ASN A 47 -4.19 13.40 2.54
N GLU A 48 -4.21 12.11 2.91
CA GLU A 48 -4.34 11.65 4.29
C GLU A 48 -3.00 11.66 5.06
N GLY A 49 -1.89 12.02 4.41
CA GLY A 49 -0.59 12.16 5.04
C GLY A 49 0.19 10.85 5.27
N PHE A 50 -0.23 9.73 4.66
CA PHE A 50 0.51 8.47 4.73
C PHE A 50 1.80 8.51 3.90
N ILE A 51 1.77 9.16 2.75
CA ILE A 51 2.94 9.34 1.89
C ILE A 51 3.14 10.81 1.54
N THR A 52 4.38 11.20 1.24
CA THR A 52 4.73 12.61 0.95
C THR A 52 4.82 12.90 -0.55
N ASN A 53 5.05 11.89 -1.38
CA ASN A 53 5.19 12.07 -2.82
C ASN A 53 4.50 10.94 -3.60
N PRO A 54 3.25 11.14 -4.08
CA PRO A 54 2.51 10.11 -4.79
C PRO A 54 3.13 9.74 -6.15
N THR A 55 3.95 10.60 -6.74
CA THR A 55 4.56 10.33 -8.06
C THR A 55 5.71 9.31 -8.01
N LEU A 56 6.25 9.05 -6.82
CA LEU A 56 7.29 8.06 -6.57
C LEU A 56 6.72 6.69 -6.17
N GLY A 57 5.41 6.60 -5.94
CA GLY A 57 4.74 5.35 -5.61
C GLY A 57 4.27 4.61 -6.86
N ASP A 58 4.04 3.32 -6.67
CA ASP A 58 3.24 2.47 -7.55
C ASP A 58 2.30 1.61 -6.69
N VAL A 59 1.33 0.94 -7.33
CA VAL A 59 0.35 0.10 -6.63
C VAL A 59 0.36 -1.30 -7.22
N ASP A 60 0.61 -2.29 -6.37
CA ASP A 60 0.47 -3.71 -6.67
C ASP A 60 -0.75 -4.30 -5.97
N ASP A 61 -1.38 -5.29 -6.58
CA ASP A 61 -2.48 -6.04 -5.97
C ASP A 61 -2.01 -7.45 -5.65
N ASP A 62 -1.98 -7.80 -4.35
CA ASP A 62 -1.58 -9.13 -3.87
C ASP A 62 -2.76 -10.11 -3.70
N GLY A 63 -3.97 -9.68 -4.08
CA GLY A 63 -5.23 -10.44 -3.96
C GLY A 63 -5.95 -10.27 -2.62
N TYR A 64 -5.33 -9.58 -1.65
CA TYR A 64 -5.93 -9.21 -0.36
C TYR A 64 -5.72 -7.74 -0.01
N ASN A 65 -4.72 -7.09 -0.61
CA ASN A 65 -4.27 -5.75 -0.32
C ASN A 65 -3.87 -5.02 -1.60
N MET A 66 -4.15 -3.72 -1.63
CA MET A 66 -3.47 -2.81 -2.56
C MET A 66 -2.18 -2.34 -1.89
N VAL A 67 -1.05 -2.88 -2.33
CA VAL A 67 0.29 -2.60 -1.81
C VAL A 67 0.86 -1.38 -2.50
N ILE A 68 1.16 -0.36 -1.70
CA ILE A 68 1.88 0.84 -2.13
C ILE A 68 3.37 0.55 -2.05
N VAL A 69 4.05 0.64 -3.19
CA VAL A 69 5.50 0.37 -3.31
C VAL A 69 6.25 1.60 -3.80
N ASP A 70 7.53 1.70 -3.46
CA ASP A 70 8.44 2.62 -4.14
C ASP A 70 8.62 2.17 -5.60
N LYS A 71 8.42 3.09 -6.54
CA LYS A 71 8.44 2.76 -7.97
C LYS A 71 9.81 2.32 -8.48
N MET A 72 10.89 2.78 -7.84
CA MET A 72 12.27 2.51 -8.26
C MET A 72 12.82 1.25 -7.62
N THR A 73 12.65 1.09 -6.30
CA THR A 73 13.20 -0.03 -5.53
C THR A 73 12.24 -1.20 -5.41
N ARG A 74 10.95 -0.98 -5.70
CA ARG A 74 9.84 -1.91 -5.42
C ARG A 74 9.69 -2.23 -3.93
N GLU A 75 10.26 -1.40 -3.06
CA GLU A 75 10.12 -1.54 -1.62
C GLU A 75 8.66 -1.33 -1.22
N PRO A 76 8.02 -2.29 -0.54
CA PRO A 76 6.67 -2.11 -0.04
C PRO A 76 6.66 -1.14 1.15
N ILE A 77 5.79 -0.14 1.10
CA ILE A 77 5.73 0.95 2.08
C ILE A 77 4.48 0.82 2.95
N PHE A 78 3.33 0.71 2.30
CA PHE A 78 2.02 0.58 2.95
C PHE A 78 1.15 -0.42 2.19
N ALA A 79 0.11 -0.92 2.84
CA ALA A 79 -0.96 -1.69 2.21
C ALA A 79 -2.32 -1.13 2.60
N ILE A 80 -3.25 -1.13 1.65
CA ILE A 80 -4.67 -0.89 1.91
C ILE A 80 -5.38 -2.25 1.91
N GLU A 81 -5.78 -2.70 3.09
CA GLU A 81 -6.34 -4.04 3.31
C GLU A 81 -7.82 -4.08 2.91
N TYR A 82 -8.16 -4.95 1.95
CA TYR A 82 -9.54 -5.13 1.47
C TYR A 82 -10.03 -6.58 1.53
N GLY A 83 -9.12 -7.56 1.58
CA GLY A 83 -9.40 -9.00 1.54
C GLY A 83 -9.40 -9.70 2.90
N SER A 84 -9.14 -8.97 4.01
CA SER A 84 -9.35 -9.45 5.39
C SER A 84 -10.86 -9.62 5.66
N THR A 85 -11.48 -10.60 5.03
CA THR A 85 -12.82 -11.05 5.38
C THR A 85 -12.65 -12.25 6.30
N ILE A 86 -13.17 -12.12 7.53
CA ILE A 86 -13.29 -13.20 8.51
C ILE A 86 -14.14 -14.33 7.93
#